data_AF-A0A931YH48-F1
#
_entry.id   AF-A0A931YH48-F1
#
_cell.length_a   1.000
_cell.length_b   1.000
_cell.length_c   1.000
_cell.angle_alpha   90.00
_cell.angle_beta   90.00
_cell.angle_gamma   90.00
#
_symmetry.space_group_name_H-M   'P 1'
#
loop_
_entity.id
_entity.type
_entity.pdbx_description
1 polymer ?
#
loop_
_entity_poly.entity_id
_entity_poly.type
_entity_poly.pdbx_seq_one_letter_code
_entity_poly.pdbx_strand_id
1 'polypeptide(L)' 'MHRYPASAYARTLAEARRRLAPRDPDDVAPLALALHLRFPLWSNDRDFEVARIEWFTTARLLALFFPPSRR' A
#
# COMPACT_ATOMS: atom_id res chain seq x y z
N MET A 1 -7.62 -13.22 -11.14
CA MET A 1 -7.08 -12.48 -9.97
C MET A 1 -6.86 -13.47 -8.84
N HIS A 2 -5.64 -13.57 -8.31
CA HIS A 2 -5.36 -14.40 -7.13
C HIS A 2 -5.87 -13.65 -5.88
N ARG A 3 -6.76 -14.27 -5.11
CA ARG A 3 -7.27 -13.71 -3.85
C ARG A 3 -6.45 -14.26 -2.69
N TYR A 4 -5.90 -13.37 -1.86
CA TYR A 4 -5.23 -13.75 -0.62
C TYR A 4 -6.25 -13.85 0.51
N PRO A 5 -6.38 -15.00 1.20
CA PRO A 5 -7.20 -15.08 2.40
C PRO A 5 -6.55 -14.26 3.52
N ALA A 6 -7.35 -13.71 4.45
CA ALA A 6 -6.84 -12.93 5.57
C ALA A 6 -5.83 -13.69 6.44
N SER A 7 -5.96 -15.03 6.51
CA SER A 7 -5.00 -15.89 7.21
C SER A 7 -3.59 -15.83 6.62
N ALA A 8 -3.41 -15.50 5.34
CA ALA A 8 -2.10 -15.40 4.71
C ALA A 8 -1.26 -14.26 5.28
N TYR A 9 -1.88 -13.11 5.57
CA TYR A 9 -1.22 -11.91 6.10
C TYR A 9 -1.57 -11.62 7.56
N ALA A 10 -2.10 -12.60 8.29
CA ALA A 10 -2.51 -12.43 9.69
C ALA A 10 -1.37 -11.94 10.59
N ARG A 11 -0.12 -12.34 10.31
CA ARG A 11 1.07 -11.96 11.09
C ARG A 11 1.40 -10.47 11.00
N THR A 12 0.99 -9.78 9.94
CA THR A 12 1.27 -8.36 9.71
C THR A 12 0.08 -7.45 10.02
N LEU A 13 -1.11 -7.99 10.30
CA LEU A 13 -2.31 -7.21 10.63
C LEU A 13 -2.11 -6.27 11.82
N ALA A 14 -1.51 -6.77 12.91
CA ALA A 14 -1.29 -5.97 14.11
C ALA A 14 -0.33 -4.80 13.83
N GLU A 15 0.66 -5.01 12.97
CA GLU A 15 1.59 -3.97 12.55
C GLU A 15 0.91 -2.94 11.64
N ALA A 16 0.15 -3.38 10.65
CA ALA A 16 -0.60 -2.49 9.77
C ALA A 16 -1.54 -1.57 10.56
N ARG A 17 -2.30 -2.12 11.53
CA ARG A 17 -3.17 -1.33 12.42
C ARG A 17 -2.42 -0.24 13.18
N ARG A 18 -1.25 -0.58 13.73
CA ARG A 18 -0.42 0.40 14.47
C ARG A 18 0.09 1.52 13.56
N ARG A 19 0.43 1.20 12.32
CA ARG A 19 0.97 2.18 11.36
C ARG A 19 -0.11 3.12 10.81
N LEU A 20 -1.36 2.65 10.70
CA LEU A 20 -2.46 3.44 10.19
C LEU A 20 -3.24 4.21 11.26
N ALA A 21 -3.23 3.85 12.54
CA ALA A 21 -4.03 4.58 13.53
C ALA A 21 -3.71 6.10 13.54
N PRO A 22 -4.70 7.02 13.42
CA PRO A 22 -6.17 6.87 13.51
C PRO A 22 -6.93 6.86 12.15
N ARG A 23 -6.32 6.39 11.06
CA ARG A 23 -6.88 6.36 9.69
C ARG A 23 -7.98 5.32 9.48
N ASP A 24 -8.51 5.27 8.26
CA ASP A 24 -9.55 4.34 7.84
C ASP A 24 -9.19 2.87 8.20
N PRO A 25 -10.04 2.16 8.97
CA PRO A 25 -9.80 0.75 9.29
C PRO A 25 -9.79 -0.18 8.07
N ASP A 26 -10.42 0.18 6.95
CA ASP A 26 -10.48 -0.65 5.74
C ASP A 26 -9.12 -0.73 5.03
N ASP A 27 -8.23 0.23 5.26
CA ASP A 27 -6.86 0.27 4.71
C ASP A 27 -5.87 -0.69 5.39
N VAL A 28 -6.26 -1.26 6.53
CA VAL A 28 -5.43 -2.19 7.30
C VAL A 28 -5.10 -3.44 6.52
N ALA A 29 -6.08 -4.03 5.82
CA ALA A 29 -5.87 -5.28 5.09
C ALA A 29 -4.92 -5.10 3.87
N PRO A 30 -5.10 -4.07 3.01
CA PRO A 30 -4.15 -3.74 1.97
C PRO A 30 -2.71 -3.53 2.49
N LEU A 31 -2.53 -2.76 3.56
CA LEU A 31 -1.20 -2.53 4.14
C LEU A 31 -0.61 -3.82 4.72
N ALA A 32 -1.41 -4.62 5.44
CA ALA A 32 -0.93 -5.88 6.00
C ALA A 32 -0.46 -6.85 4.90
N LEU A 33 -1.18 -6.92 3.79
CA LEU A 33 -0.79 -7.74 2.65
C LEU A 33 0.52 -7.23 2.01
N ALA A 34 0.66 -5.91 1.80
CA ALA A 34 1.88 -5.31 1.25
C ALA A 34 3.10 -5.59 2.15
N LEU A 35 2.95 -5.45 3.48
CA LEU A 35 3.98 -5.80 4.45
C LEU A 35 4.34 -7.30 4.41
N HIS A 36 3.34 -8.18 4.30
CA HIS A 36 3.56 -9.62 4.23
C HIS A 36 4.36 -10.03 2.99
N LEU A 37 3.99 -9.48 1.83
CA LEU A 37 4.65 -9.77 0.55
C LEU A 37 5.95 -8.98 0.35
N ARG A 38 6.21 -7.97 1.20
CA ARG A 38 7.32 -7.00 1.07
C ARG A 38 7.28 -6.26 -0.28
N PHE A 39 6.09 -5.91 -0.73
CA PHE A 39 5.89 -5.10 -1.93
C PHE A 39 5.55 -3.66 -1.59
N PRO A 40 5.92 -2.71 -2.46
CA PRO A 40 5.41 -1.36 -2.37
C PRO A 40 3.88 -1.36 -2.53
N LEU A 41 3.24 -0.35 -1.93
CA LEU A 41 1.80 -0.16 -2.06
C LEU A 41 1.49 0.85 -3.17
N TRP A 42 0.52 0.51 -4.01
CA TRP A 42 -0.07 1.46 -4.95
C TRP A 42 -1.48 1.81 -4.50
N SER A 43 -1.71 3.08 -4.17
CA SER A 43 -3.03 3.62 -3.86
C SER A 43 -3.03 5.14 -4.10
N ASN A 44 -4.18 5.72 -4.45
CA ASN A 44 -4.35 7.18 -4.43
C ASN A 44 -4.90 7.67 -3.08
N ASP A 45 -5.21 6.76 -2.16
CA ASP A 45 -5.63 7.10 -0.82
C ASP A 45 -4.47 7.70 -0.02
N ARG A 46 -4.71 8.86 0.58
CA ARG A 46 -3.71 9.61 1.35
C ARG A 46 -3.51 9.02 2.74
N ASP A 47 -4.39 8.15 3.21
CA ASP A 47 -4.24 7.51 4.51
C ASP A 47 -2.99 6.61 4.59
N PHE A 48 -2.46 6.18 3.44
CA PHE A 48 -1.18 5.46 3.37
C PHE A 48 0.08 6.32 3.47
N GLU A 49 -0.03 7.66 3.52
CA GLU A 49 1.13 8.55 3.67
C GLU A 49 1.93 8.24 4.95
N VAL A 50 1.25 7.78 6.00
CA VAL A 50 1.86 7.40 7.29
C VAL A 50 2.26 5.93 7.38
N ALA A 51 2.04 5.13 6.34
CA ALA A 51 2.20 3.68 6.37
C ALA A 51 3.66 3.20 6.48
N ARG A 52 4.65 4.10 6.33
CA ARG A 52 6.10 3.81 6.41
C ARG A 52 6.53 2.62 5.53
N ILE A 53 5.95 2.51 4.35
CA ILE A 53 6.37 1.63 3.26
C ILE A 53 6.49 2.46 2.00
N GLU A 54 7.20 1.96 0.98
CA GLU A 54 7.20 2.63 -0.31
C GLU A 54 5.77 2.64 -0.87
N TRP A 55 5.28 3.86 -1.11
CA TRP A 55 3.92 4.11 -1.56
C TRP A 55 3.94 4.94 -2.85
N PHE A 56 3.14 4.50 -3.81
CA PHE A 56 2.96 5.16 -5.09
C PHE A 56 1.50 5.57 -5.29
N THR A 57 1.30 6.79 -5.76
CA THR A 57 0.04 7.20 -6.39
C THR A 57 0.08 6.86 -7.87
N THR A 58 -1.08 6.81 -8.53
CA THR A 58 -1.16 6.63 -9.99
C THR A 58 -0.36 7.72 -10.72
N ALA A 59 -0.44 8.97 -10.27
CA ALA A 59 0.33 10.07 -10.86
C ALA A 59 1.84 9.83 -10.78
N ARG A 60 2.35 9.33 -9.65
CA ARG A 60 3.76 9.00 -9.47
C ARG A 60 4.18 7.84 -10.39
N LEU A 61 3.37 6.79 -10.49
CA LEU A 61 3.65 5.68 -11.42
C LEU A 61 3.66 6.15 -12.88
N LEU A 62 2.70 6.99 -13.27
CA LEU A 62 2.65 7.55 -14.63
C LEU A 62 3.91 8.36 -14.94
N ALA A 63 4.37 9.21 -14.00
CA ALA A 63 5.60 9.96 -14.17
C ALA A 63 6.85 9.06 -14.26
N LEU A 64 6.89 7.94 -13.52
CA LEU A 64 8.01 6.99 -13.56
C LEU A 64 8.06 6.19 -14.87
N PHE A 65 6.92 5.69 -15.35
CA PHE A 65 6.87 4.74 -16.46
C PHE A 65 6.56 5.39 -17.81
N PHE A 66 5.98 6.60 -17.80
CA PHE A 66 5.64 7.36 -19.01
C PHE A 66 6.15 8.81 -18.89
N PRO A 67 7.47 9.01 -18.72
CA PRO A 67 8.03 10.36 -18.64
C PRO A 67 7.72 11.11 -19.94
N PRO A 68 7.52 12.44 -19.88
CA PRO A 68 7.31 13.24 -21.08
C PRO A 68 8.47 13.03 -22.06
N SER A 69 8.13 12.73 -23.30
CA SER A 69 9.11 12.60 -24.38
C SER A 69 9.95 13.87 -24.43
N ARG A 70 11.27 13.74 -24.33
CA ARG A 70 12.18 14.85 -24.62
C ARG A 70 11.96 15.25 -26.08
N ARG A 71 11.31 16.40 -26.30
CA ARG A 71 11.26 17.07 -27.59
C ARG A 71 12.60 17.74 -27.89
#